data_AF-A0A8J2M256-F1
#
_entry.id   AF-A0A8J2M256-F1
#
_cell.length_a   1.000
_cell.length_b   1.000
_cell.length_c   1.000
_cell.angle_alpha   90.00
_cell.angle_beta   90.00
_cell.angle_gamma   90.00
#
_symmetry.space_group_name_H-M   'P 1'
#
loop_
_entity.id
_entity.type
_entity.pdbx_description
1 polymer ?
#
loop_
_entity_poly.entity_id
_entity_poly.type
_entity_poly.pdbx_seq_one_letter_code
_entity_poly.pdbx_strand_id
1 'polypeptide(L)' 'MLLYGTETWPMGKDIKSRVTAAEMRFMRAMAGYIRRDRKRNKDILKELGAEPIIRRVKDYRKKW' A
#
# COMPACT_ATOMS: atom_id res chain seq x y z
N MET A 1 17.64 -11.95 31.07
CA MET A 1 17.25 -10.68 30.42
C MET A 1 16.48 -11.06 29.17
N LEU A 2 15.15 -10.88 29.20
CA LEU A 2 14.22 -11.39 28.18
C LEU A 2 14.49 -10.70 26.84
N LEU A 3 15.05 -11.44 25.88
CA LEU A 3 15.26 -11.03 24.49
C LEU A 3 13.94 -11.06 23.71
N TYR A 4 12.89 -10.44 24.26
CA TYR A 4 11.57 -10.41 23.64
C TYR A 4 11.32 -8.99 23.15
N GLY A 5 11.23 -8.80 21.83
CA GLY A 5 10.59 -7.60 21.29
C GLY A 5 11.42 -6.73 20.35
N THR A 6 12.42 -7.27 19.66
CA THR A 6 13.00 -6.57 18.49
C THR A 6 13.05 -7.45 17.24
N GLU A 7 11.97 -8.20 16.99
CA GLU A 7 11.61 -8.50 15.59
C GLU A 7 11.09 -7.22 14.95
N THR A 8 12.00 -6.27 14.77
CA THR A 8 11.80 -5.13 13.89
C THR A 8 11.78 -5.72 12.49
N TRP A 9 10.62 -6.21 12.06
CA TRP A 9 10.40 -6.72 10.72
C TRP A 9 11.03 -5.71 9.76
N PRO A 10 12.08 -6.08 9.01
CA PRO A 10 12.47 -5.22 7.91
C PRO A 10 11.21 -5.17 7.05
N MET A 11 10.61 -3.98 6.91
CA MET A 11 9.57 -3.76 5.91
C MET A 11 10.21 -3.97 4.53
N GLY A 12 10.38 -5.25 4.18
CA GLY A 12 11.00 -5.73 2.98
C GLY A 12 10.12 -5.39 1.79
N LYS A 13 10.62 -5.69 0.59
CA LYS A 13 9.86 -5.49 -0.64
C LYS A 13 8.52 -6.24 -0.60
N ASP A 14 8.45 -7.38 0.10
CA ASP A 14 7.24 -8.20 0.17
C ASP A 14 6.09 -7.54 0.94
N ILE A 15 6.38 -6.95 2.11
CA ILE A 15 5.36 -6.25 2.89
C ILE A 15 4.84 -5.04 2.11
N LYS A 16 5.74 -4.29 1.45
CA LYS A 16 5.35 -3.16 0.58
C LYS A 16 4.45 -3.62 -0.57
N SER A 17 4.80 -4.72 -1.23
CA SER A 17 3.98 -5.31 -2.31
C SER A 17 2.62 -5.77 -1.81
N ARG A 18 2.54 -6.42 -0.64
CA ARG A 18 1.28 -6.86 -0.02
C ARG A 18 0.38 -5.69 0.35
N VAL A 19 0.93 -4.64 0.95
CA VAL A 19 0.19 -3.41 1.30
C VAL A 19 -0.36 -2.75 0.03
N THR A 20 0.48 -2.63 -1.01
CA THR A 20 0.05 -2.06 -2.30
C THR A 20 -1.08 -2.89 -2.93
N ALA A 21 -0.97 -4.22 -2.86
CA ALA A 21 -1.99 -5.11 -3.41
C ALA A 21 -3.32 -5.01 -2.65
N ALA A 22 -3.28 -4.92 -1.32
CA ALA A 22 -4.47 -4.73 -0.48
C ALA A 22 -5.15 -3.38 -0.77
N GLU A 23 -4.37 -2.30 -0.83
CA GLU A 23 -4.84 -0.96 -1.18
C GLU A 23 -5.51 -0.94 -2.55
N MET A 24 -4.86 -1.54 -3.55
CA MET A 24 -5.38 -1.59 -4.92
C MET A 24 -6.63 -2.45 -5.06
N ARG A 25 -6.80 -3.48 -4.22
CA ARG A 25 -8.06 -4.24 -4.15
C ARG A 25 -9.17 -3.40 -3.57
N PHE A 26 -8.90 -2.66 -2.50
CA PHE A 26 -9.88 -1.76 -1.87
C PHE A 26 -10.33 -0.67 -2.84
N MET A 27 -9.39 0.03 -3.48
CA MET A 27 -9.70 1.09 -4.44
C MET A 27 -10.51 0.61 -5.64
N ARG A 28 -10.17 -0.57 -6.19
CA ARG A 28 -10.96 -1.17 -7.27
C ARG A 28 -12.37 -1.52 -6.83
N ALA A 29 -12.53 -2.11 -5.64
CA ALA A 29 -13.85 -2.42 -5.10
C ALA A 29 -14.69 -1.16 -4.89
N MET A 30 -14.11 -0.11 -4.31
CA MET A 30 -14.75 1.19 -4.09
C MET A 30 -15.21 1.84 -5.40
N ALA A 31 -14.38 1.79 -6.44
CA ALA A 31 -14.68 2.38 -7.74
C ALA A 31 -15.50 1.47 -8.66
N GLY A 32 -15.86 0.26 -8.21
CA GLY A 32 -16.60 -0.73 -9.01
C GLY A 32 -15.81 -1.35 -10.17
N TYR A 33 -14.48 -1.21 -10.19
CA TYR A 33 -13.66 -1.75 -11.27
C TYR A 33 -13.43 -3.25 -11.14
N ILE A 34 -13.67 -3.94 -12.23
CA ILE A 34 -13.42 -5.37 -12.39
C ILE A 34 -12.07 -5.61 -13.07
N ARG A 35 -11.56 -6.84 -12.93
CA ARG A 35 -10.27 -7.24 -13.52
C ARG A 35 -10.25 -7.10 -15.06
N ARG A 36 -11.42 -7.07 -15.71
CA ARG A 36 -11.59 -6.89 -17.16
C ARG A 36 -11.35 -5.45 -17.63
N ASP A 37 -11.44 -4.45 -16.75
CA ASP A 37 -11.27 -3.05 -17.13
C ASP A 37 -9.82 -2.72 -17.50
N ARG A 38 -8.86 -3.58 -17.09
CA ARG A 38 -7.41 -3.44 -17.36
C ARG A 38 -6.85 -2.05 -17.07
N LYS A 39 -7.53 -1.24 -16.23
CA LYS A 39 -7.07 0.09 -15.82
C LYS A 39 -5.76 -0.02 -15.03
N ARG A 40 -4.82 0.88 -15.33
CA ARG A 40 -3.57 0.97 -14.59
C ARG A 40 -3.86 1.49 -13.19
N ASN A 41 -3.10 0.99 -12.22
CA ASN A 41 -3.16 1.42 -10.83
C ASN A 41 -3.01 2.95 -10.66
N LYS A 42 -2.16 3.59 -11.48
CA LYS A 42 -1.95 5.05 -11.45
C LYS A 42 -3.19 5.83 -11.87
N ASP A 43 -3.93 5.31 -12.85
CA ASP A 43 -5.13 5.97 -13.37
C ASP A 43 -6.27 5.88 -12.35
N ILE A 44 -6.43 4.70 -11.72
CA ILE A 44 -7.39 4.49 -10.62
C ILE A 44 -7.11 5.42 -9.44
N LEU A 45 -5.84 5.56 -9.04
CA LEU A 45 -5.43 6.49 -7.98
C LEU A 45 -5.77 7.95 -8.32
N LYS A 46 -5.47 8.37 -9.57
CA LYS A 46 -5.73 9.73 -10.03
C LYS A 46 -7.23 10.03 -10.08
N GLU A 47 -8.03 9.09 -10.54
CA GLU A 47 -9.49 9.21 -10.62
C GLU A 47 -10.14 9.26 -9.25
N LEU A 48 -9.60 8.51 -8.27
CA LEU A 48 -10.02 8.55 -6.87
C LEU A 48 -9.46 9.74 -6.09
N GLY A 49 -8.56 10.55 -6.67
CA GLY A 49 -7.85 11.62 -5.96
C GLY A 49 -7.01 11.11 -4.77
N ALA A 50 -6.67 9.83 -4.75
CA ALA A 50 -6.00 9.18 -3.62
C ALA A 50 -4.48 9.17 -3.81
N GLU A 51 -3.74 9.47 -2.75
CA GLU A 51 -2.30 9.26 -2.73
C GLU A 51 -1.95 7.83 -2.31
N PRO A 52 -0.92 7.22 -2.92
CA PRO A 52 -0.49 5.87 -2.55
C PRO A 52 -0.09 5.81 -1.07
N ILE A 53 -0.61 4.86 -0.31
CA ILE A 53 -0.29 4.69 1.12
C ILE A 53 1.22 4.49 1.35
N ILE A 54 1.94 3.97 0.34
CA ILE A 54 3.40 3.84 0.37
C ILE A 54 4.09 5.20 0.54
N ARG A 55 3.55 6.30 -0.01
CA ARG A 55 4.08 7.65 0.23
C ARG A 55 3.93 8.01 1.70
N ARG A 56 2.73 7.88 2.26
CA ARG A 56 2.48 8.09 3.71
C ARG A 56 3.38 7.23 4.60
N VAL A 57 3.56 5.95 4.28
CA VAL A 57 4.45 5.04 5.03
C VAL A 57 5.92 5.48 4.92
N LYS A 58 6.37 5.93 3.74
CA LYS A 58 7.72 6.49 3.56
C LYS A 58 7.91 7.79 4.33
N ASP A 59 6.95 8.69 4.28
CA ASP A 59 7.02 9.99 4.96
C ASP A 59 6.96 9.82 6.48
N TYR A 60 6.12 8.90 6.97
CA TYR A 60 6.07 8.53 8.37
C TYR A 60 7.42 7.96 8.84
N ARG A 61 8.04 7.08 8.06
CA ARG A 61 9.37 6.55 8.36
C ARG A 61 10.49 7.61 8.30
N LYS A 62 10.35 8.65 7.50
CA LYS A 62 11.30 9.79 7.46
C LYS A 62 11.14 10.74 8.64
N LYS A 63 9.94 10.79 9.24
CA LYS A 63 9.62 11.66 10.38
C LYS A 63 10.07 11.06 11.72
N TRP A 64 10.42 9.77 11.72
CA TRP A 64 11.08 9.07 12.80
C TRP A 64 12.60 9.18 12.63
#